data_AF-A0A522U9L8-F1
#
_entry.id   AF-A0A522U9L8-F1
#
_cell.length_a   1.000
_cell.length_b   1.000
_cell.length_c   1.000
_cell.angle_alpha   90.00
_cell.angle_beta   90.00
_cell.angle_gamma   90.00
#
_symmetry.space_group_name_H-M   'P 1'
#
loop_
_entity.id
_entity.type
_entity.pdbx_description
1 polymer ?
#
loop_
_entity_poly.entity_id
_entity_poly.type
_entity_poly.pdbx_seq_one_letter_code
_entity_poly.pdbx_strand_id
1 'polypeptide(L)'
;MTRILILSVLVFAGAFGTHEAMHLVVIYAVGGHGSLVVRPWRLGLVDFRIYALHAQPDEPLGLLRQTLVNFLGPALAAVPLVALLAAVREPVARAALAANVAILAFYSLIETADLLLERRIDVDLSILTTPEFNYGVPALIIVLAALIARRAQLTGLAD
;
A
#
# COMPACT_ATOMS: atom_id res chain seq x y z
N MET A 1 21.09 3.25 7.50
CA MET A 1 19.76 3.27 8.16
C MET A 1 18.94 4.50 7.77
N THR A 2 19.34 5.72 8.15
CA THR A 2 18.60 6.96 7.84
C THR A 2 18.27 7.14 6.37
N ARG A 3 19.25 6.90 5.47
CA ARG A 3 19.03 6.95 4.01
C ARG A 3 17.94 5.98 3.53
N ILE A 4 17.85 4.78 4.11
CA ILE A 4 16.83 3.79 3.77
C ILE A 4 15.47 4.31 4.22
N LEU A 5 15.36 4.79 5.48
CA LEU A 5 14.11 5.32 6.01
C LEU A 5 13.57 6.48 5.15
N ILE A 6 14.43 7.46 4.85
CA ILE A 6 14.05 8.62 4.01
C ILE A 6 13.59 8.16 2.63
N LEU A 7 14.40 7.33 1.96
CA LEU A 7 14.07 6.87 0.61
C LEU A 7 12.80 6.01 0.60
N SER A 8 12.61 5.13 1.58
CA SER A 8 11.40 4.33 1.73
C SER A 8 10.16 5.20 1.87
N VAL A 9 10.21 6.27 2.67
CA VAL A 9 9.08 7.20 2.86
C VAL A 9 8.78 7.97 1.57
N LEU A 10 9.81 8.43 0.86
CA LEU A 10 9.62 9.13 -0.42
C LEU A 10 9.01 8.21 -1.49
N VAL A 11 9.53 6.98 -1.60
CA VAL A 11 8.98 5.97 -2.51
C VAL A 11 7.55 5.60 -2.10
N PHE A 12 7.28 5.49 -0.80
CA PHE A 12 5.93 5.20 -0.28
C PHE A 12 4.92 6.26 -0.70
N ALA A 13 5.24 7.55 -0.60
CA ALA A 13 4.35 8.62 -1.03
C ALA A 13 3.97 8.49 -2.53
N GLY A 14 4.97 8.20 -3.38
CA GLY A 14 4.74 7.98 -4.82
C GLY A 14 3.98 6.69 -5.12
N ALA A 15 4.32 5.61 -4.41
CA ALA A 15 3.67 4.31 -4.52
C ALA A 15 2.19 4.37 -4.13
N PHE A 16 1.87 5.07 -3.04
CA PHE A 16 0.51 5.28 -2.55
C PHE A 16 -0.35 6.04 -3.57
N GLY A 17 0.18 7.15 -4.12
CA GLY A 17 -0.52 7.87 -5.19
C GLY A 17 -0.73 7.02 -6.46
N THR A 18 0.28 6.21 -6.81
CA THR A 18 0.18 5.29 -7.96
C THR A 18 -0.83 4.18 -7.72
N HIS A 19 -0.90 3.64 -6.50
CA HIS A 19 -1.89 2.66 -6.06
C HIS A 19 -3.31 3.18 -6.27
N GLU A 20 -3.61 4.38 -5.78
CA GLU A 20 -4.93 4.99 -6.01
C GLU A 20 -5.22 5.25 -7.49
N ALA A 21 -4.22 5.71 -8.26
CA ALA A 21 -4.38 5.86 -9.71
C ALA A 21 -4.66 4.52 -10.41
N MET A 22 -4.01 3.43 -9.97
CA MET A 22 -4.24 2.09 -10.53
C MET A 22 -5.62 1.55 -10.18
N HIS A 23 -6.19 1.83 -9.01
CA HIS A 23 -7.60 1.53 -8.75
C HIS A 23 -8.49 2.18 -9.80
N LEU A 24 -8.29 3.46 -10.09
CA LEU A 24 -9.09 4.16 -11.09
C LEU A 24 -8.95 3.53 -12.48
N VAL A 25 -7.72 3.16 -12.88
CA VAL A 25 -7.49 2.43 -14.14
C VAL A 25 -8.26 1.11 -14.16
N VAL A 26 -8.24 0.34 -13.07
CA VAL A 26 -8.95 -0.93 -12.99
C VAL A 26 -10.46 -0.73 -13.00
N ILE A 27 -10.99 0.32 -12.34
CA ILE A 27 -12.42 0.69 -12.39
C ILE A 27 -12.86 0.88 -13.86
N TYR A 28 -12.11 1.66 -14.64
CA TYR A 28 -12.40 1.84 -16.06
C TYR A 28 -12.24 0.53 -16.85
N ALA A 29 -11.21 -0.28 -16.57
CA ALA A 29 -10.98 -1.54 -17.25
C ALA A 29 -12.09 -2.58 -17.03
N VAL A 30 -12.77 -2.56 -15.88
CA VAL A 30 -13.92 -3.43 -15.59
C VAL A 30 -15.27 -2.83 -16.04
N GLY A 31 -15.23 -1.73 -16.81
CA GLY A 31 -16.39 -1.05 -17.39
C GLY A 31 -17.15 -0.14 -16.43
N GLY A 32 -16.51 0.29 -15.33
CA GLY A 32 -17.04 1.31 -14.42
C GLY A 32 -16.60 2.72 -14.80
N HIS A 33 -17.13 3.70 -14.06
CA HIS A 33 -16.69 5.09 -14.08
C HIS A 33 -16.37 5.53 -12.66
N GLY A 34 -15.51 6.53 -12.51
CA GLY A 34 -15.09 6.99 -11.20
C GLY A 34 -14.14 8.18 -11.27
N SER A 35 -13.67 8.61 -10.10
CA SER A 35 -12.75 9.72 -9.95
C SER A 35 -11.82 9.52 -8.76
N LEU A 36 -10.67 10.21 -8.79
CA LEU A 36 -9.84 10.38 -7.60
C LEU A 36 -10.40 11.52 -6.77
N VAL A 37 -10.69 11.23 -5.51
CA VAL A 37 -11.24 12.19 -4.56
C VAL A 37 -10.39 12.24 -3.31
N VAL A 38 -10.37 13.39 -2.65
CA VAL A 38 -9.78 13.53 -1.31
C VAL A 38 -10.91 13.39 -0.30
N ARG A 39 -10.84 12.38 0.55
CA ARG A 39 -11.86 12.12 1.57
C ARG A 39 -11.32 12.26 2.99
N PRO A 40 -12.14 12.76 3.92
CA PRO A 40 -11.78 12.73 5.34
C PRO A 40 -11.79 11.29 5.85
N TRP A 41 -10.71 10.90 6.53
CA TRP A 41 -10.53 9.61 7.16
C TRP A 41 -10.36 9.83 8.67
N ARG A 42 -11.32 9.32 9.46
CA ARG A 42 -11.33 9.48 10.91
C ARG A 42 -10.33 8.52 11.54
N LEU A 43 -9.53 9.04 12.47
CA LEU A 43 -8.65 8.22 13.31
C LEU A 43 -9.52 7.34 14.23
N GLY A 44 -9.07 6.11 14.49
CA GLY A 44 -9.74 5.18 15.40
C GLY A 44 -9.46 5.44 16.88
N LEU A 45 -8.30 6.03 17.20
CA LEU A 45 -7.83 6.21 18.59
C LEU A 45 -8.15 7.59 19.18
N VAL A 46 -8.29 8.61 18.33
CA VAL A 46 -8.52 9.99 18.76
C VAL A 46 -9.58 10.65 17.87
N ASP A 47 -10.31 11.63 18.40
CA ASP A 47 -11.36 12.32 17.65
C ASP A 47 -10.79 13.39 16.70
N PHE A 48 -10.09 12.91 15.67
CA PHE A 48 -9.45 13.74 14.65
C PHE A 48 -9.58 13.09 13.27
N ARG A 49 -9.48 13.90 12.22
CA ARG A 49 -9.57 13.45 10.82
C ARG A 49 -8.33 13.85 10.06
N ILE A 50 -7.83 12.92 9.28
CA ILE A 50 -6.83 13.18 8.25
C ILE A 50 -7.50 13.12 6.87
N TYR A 51 -6.76 13.46 5.82
CA TYR A 51 -7.27 13.37 4.45
C TYR A 51 -6.51 12.28 3.70
N ALA A 52 -7.26 11.45 2.97
CA ALA A 52 -6.72 10.41 2.11
C ALA A 52 -7.17 10.64 0.67
N LEU A 53 -6.26 10.38 -0.27
CA LEU A 53 -6.61 10.23 -1.67
C LEU A 53 -7.28 8.86 -1.84
N HIS A 54 -8.37 8.80 -2.60
CA HIS A 54 -9.08 7.56 -2.84
C HIS A 54 -9.73 7.52 -4.23
N ALA A 55 -9.58 6.40 -4.93
CA ALA A 55 -10.33 6.13 -6.15
C ALA A 55 -11.76 5.69 -5.84
N GLN A 56 -12.72 6.51 -6.24
CA GLN A 56 -14.14 6.29 -6.01
C GLN A 56 -14.87 5.91 -7.30
N PRO A 57 -15.54 4.75 -7.37
CA PRO A 57 -16.52 4.49 -8.41
C PRO A 57 -17.73 5.44 -8.28
N ASP A 58 -18.24 5.93 -9.42
CA ASP A 58 -19.44 6.79 -9.48
C ASP A 58 -20.69 6.00 -9.08
N GLU A 59 -20.72 4.71 -9.41
CA GLU A 59 -21.77 3.77 -9.04
C GLU A 59 -21.17 2.57 -8.29
N PRO A 60 -21.91 1.97 -7.33
CA PRO A 60 -21.45 0.79 -6.62
C PRO A 60 -21.10 -0.36 -7.58
N LEU A 61 -19.88 -0.88 -7.44
CA LEU A 61 -19.45 -2.06 -8.20
C LEU A 61 -19.98 -3.34 -7.55
N GLY A 62 -20.36 -4.31 -8.37
CA GLY A 62 -20.66 -5.67 -7.89
C GLY A 62 -19.43 -6.33 -7.26
N LEU A 63 -19.64 -7.29 -6.37
CA LEU A 63 -18.59 -7.92 -5.55
C LEU A 63 -17.35 -8.33 -6.35
N LEU A 64 -17.52 -9.06 -7.46
CA LEU A 64 -16.41 -9.53 -8.29
C LEU A 64 -15.57 -8.37 -8.84
N ARG A 65 -16.22 -7.32 -9.34
CA ARG A 65 -15.52 -6.14 -9.89
C ARG A 65 -14.80 -5.38 -8.78
N GLN A 66 -15.42 -5.21 -7.62
CA GLN A 66 -14.79 -4.55 -6.47
C GLN A 66 -13.59 -5.36 -5.95
N THR A 67 -13.69 -6.69 -5.89
CA THR A 67 -12.57 -7.57 -5.54
C THR A 67 -11.40 -7.38 -6.50
N LEU A 68 -11.66 -7.32 -7.81
CA LEU A 68 -10.61 -7.06 -8.80
C LEU A 68 -9.98 -5.68 -8.60
N VAL A 69 -10.78 -4.64 -8.37
CA VAL A 69 -10.29 -3.29 -8.11
C VAL A 69 -9.40 -3.26 -6.87
N ASN A 70 -9.87 -3.79 -5.73
CA ASN A 70 -9.15 -3.80 -4.45
C ASN A 70 -7.82 -4.57 -4.54
N PHE A 71 -7.80 -5.71 -5.24
CA PHE A 71 -6.57 -6.48 -5.40
C PHE A 71 -5.60 -5.84 -6.40
N LEU A 72 -6.10 -5.48 -7.59
CA LEU A 72 -5.26 -5.08 -8.71
C LEU A 72 -4.73 -3.65 -8.59
N GLY A 73 -5.41 -2.74 -7.88
CA GLY A 73 -4.90 -1.38 -7.67
C GLY A 73 -3.49 -1.37 -7.07
N PRO A 74 -3.29 -1.91 -5.85
CA PRO A 74 -1.97 -1.98 -5.24
C PRO A 74 -1.03 -2.94 -5.99
N ALA A 75 -1.54 -4.08 -6.49
CA ALA A 75 -0.70 -5.07 -7.16
C ALA A 75 -0.08 -4.52 -8.47
N LEU A 76 -0.84 -3.79 -9.27
CA LEU A 76 -0.33 -3.16 -10.49
C LEU A 76 0.63 -2.01 -10.18
N ALA A 77 0.40 -1.26 -9.10
CA ALA A 77 1.33 -0.23 -8.64
C ALA A 77 2.68 -0.81 -8.20
N ALA A 78 2.73 -2.09 -7.78
CA ALA A 78 3.96 -2.75 -7.37
C ALA A 78 4.84 -3.15 -8.57
N VAL A 79 4.27 -3.36 -9.75
CA VAL A 79 4.98 -3.81 -10.97
C VAL A 79 6.20 -2.94 -11.31
N PRO A 80 6.09 -1.60 -11.43
CA PRO A 80 7.26 -0.78 -11.70
C PRO A 80 8.32 -0.85 -10.60
N LEU A 81 7.93 -0.97 -9.33
CA LEU A 81 8.86 -1.09 -8.22
C LEU A 81 9.60 -2.44 -8.23
N VAL A 82 8.92 -3.53 -8.57
CA VAL A 82 9.53 -4.86 -8.75
C VAL A 82 10.53 -4.83 -9.91
N ALA A 83 10.17 -4.21 -11.03
CA ALA A 83 11.09 -4.04 -12.17
C ALA A 83 12.35 -3.25 -11.77
N LEU A 84 12.19 -2.14 -11.04
CA LEU A 84 13.31 -1.37 -10.51
C LEU A 84 14.15 -2.17 -9.50
N LEU A 85 13.50 -2.96 -8.64
CA LEU A 85 14.19 -3.82 -7.67
C LEU A 85 15.05 -4.89 -8.35
N ALA A 86 14.63 -5.40 -9.51
CA ALA A 86 15.42 -6.34 -10.30
C ALA A 86 16.64 -5.66 -10.96
N ALA A 87 16.50 -4.40 -11.36
CA ALA A 87 17.54 -3.66 -12.07
C ALA A 87 18.59 -3.01 -11.15
N VAL A 88 18.16 -2.44 -10.02
CA VAL A 88 19.02 -1.65 -9.14
C VAL A 88 19.90 -2.54 -8.27
N ARG A 89 21.20 -2.24 -8.22
CA ARG A 89 22.19 -2.94 -7.39
C ARG A 89 22.52 -2.22 -6.09
N GLU A 90 22.23 -0.92 -5.98
CA GLU A 90 22.56 -0.12 -4.79
C GLU A 90 21.75 -0.62 -3.57
N PRO A 91 22.40 -1.03 -2.46
CA PRO A 91 21.72 -1.71 -1.35
C PRO A 91 20.64 -0.89 -0.64
N VAL A 92 20.83 0.43 -0.51
CA VAL A 92 19.87 1.34 0.12
C VAL A 92 18.60 1.42 -0.71
N ALA A 93 18.74 1.62 -2.03
CA ALA A 93 17.64 1.67 -2.98
C ALA A 93 16.90 0.33 -3.03
N ARG A 94 17.62 -0.80 -3.05
CA ARG A 94 17.00 -2.13 -3.00
C ARG A 94 16.16 -2.35 -1.75
N ALA A 95 16.68 -1.99 -0.57
CA ALA A 95 15.93 -2.11 0.68
C ALA A 95 14.67 -1.24 0.68
N ALA A 96 14.76 0.00 0.17
CA ALA A 96 13.63 0.90 0.08
C ALA A 96 12.55 0.41 -0.91
N LEU A 97 12.96 -0.10 -2.08
CA LEU A 97 12.06 -0.67 -3.07
C LEU A 97 11.40 -1.95 -2.54
N ALA A 98 12.15 -2.85 -1.92
CA ALA A 98 11.61 -4.09 -1.35
C ALA A 98 10.57 -3.81 -0.25
N ALA A 99 10.81 -2.82 0.62
CA ALA A 99 9.85 -2.40 1.62
C ALA A 99 8.53 -1.92 0.97
N ASN A 100 8.62 -1.10 -0.08
CA ASN A 100 7.44 -0.57 -0.75
C ASN A 100 6.68 -1.61 -1.57
N VAL A 101 7.38 -2.58 -2.18
CA VAL A 101 6.74 -3.76 -2.80
C VAL A 101 5.97 -4.55 -1.75
N ALA A 102 6.57 -4.79 -0.57
CA ALA A 102 5.89 -5.50 0.52
C ALA A 102 4.67 -4.74 1.05
N ILE A 103 4.73 -3.40 1.11
CA ILE A 103 3.59 -2.55 1.50
C ILE A 103 2.44 -2.65 0.49
N LEU A 104 2.74 -2.57 -0.81
CA LEU A 104 1.70 -2.70 -1.84
C LEU A 104 1.09 -4.10 -1.86
N ALA A 105 1.89 -5.15 -1.63
CA ALA A 105 1.39 -6.50 -1.45
C ALA A 105 0.52 -6.63 -0.17
N PHE A 106 0.85 -5.91 0.90
CA PHE A 106 0.00 -5.84 2.08
C PHE A 106 -1.36 -5.19 1.76
N TYR A 107 -1.38 -4.05 1.06
CA TYR A 107 -2.62 -3.39 0.67
C TYR A 107 -3.49 -4.25 -0.25
N SER A 108 -2.90 -4.91 -1.26
CA SER A 108 -3.68 -5.77 -2.17
C SER A 108 -4.39 -6.90 -1.43
N LEU A 109 -3.75 -7.43 -0.38
CA LEU A 109 -4.34 -8.48 0.45
C LEU A 109 -5.39 -7.94 1.41
N ILE A 110 -5.09 -6.87 2.15
CA ILE A 110 -6.00 -6.34 3.18
C ILE A 110 -7.26 -5.73 2.57
N GLU A 111 -7.15 -4.92 1.51
CA GLU A 111 -8.34 -4.32 0.88
C GLU A 111 -9.27 -5.39 0.28
N THR A 112 -8.69 -6.47 -0.23
CA THR A 112 -9.47 -7.61 -0.72
C THR A 112 -10.09 -8.39 0.44
N ALA A 113 -9.32 -8.65 1.49
CA ALA A 113 -9.79 -9.40 2.66
C ALA A 113 -10.91 -8.67 3.38
N ASP A 114 -10.77 -7.36 3.61
CA ASP A 114 -11.76 -6.51 4.27
C ASP A 114 -13.12 -6.57 3.56
N LEU A 115 -13.13 -6.35 2.24
CA LEU A 115 -14.34 -6.48 1.41
C LEU A 115 -14.98 -7.87 1.53
N LEU A 116 -14.18 -8.93 1.50
CA LEU A 116 -14.69 -10.29 1.56
C LEU A 116 -15.23 -10.64 2.95
N LEU A 117 -14.58 -10.21 4.01
CA LEU A 117 -15.03 -10.43 5.39
C LEU A 117 -16.35 -9.69 5.65
N GLU A 118 -16.44 -8.42 5.24
CA GLU A 118 -17.64 -7.62 5.35
C GLU A 118 -18.80 -8.26 4.54
N ARG A 119 -18.56 -8.62 3.27
CA ARG A 119 -19.63 -9.06 2.36
C ARG A 119 -20.00 -10.54 2.45
N ARG A 120 -19.13 -11.42 2.96
CA ARG A 120 -19.39 -12.87 3.04
C ARG A 120 -19.65 -13.37 4.45
N ILE A 121 -19.07 -12.74 5.46
CA ILE A 121 -19.08 -13.25 6.83
C ILE A 121 -19.80 -12.27 7.79
N ASP A 122 -20.22 -11.09 7.30
CA ASP A 122 -20.90 -10.04 8.09
C ASP A 122 -20.09 -9.61 9.33
N VAL A 123 -18.75 -9.67 9.19
CA VAL A 123 -17.81 -9.22 10.23
C VAL A 123 -17.21 -7.90 9.78
N ASP A 124 -17.59 -6.83 10.46
CA ASP A 124 -16.93 -5.53 10.34
C ASP A 124 -15.68 -5.50 11.24
N LEU A 125 -14.50 -5.65 10.63
CA LEU A 125 -13.22 -5.44 11.30
C LEU A 125 -12.73 -4.01 11.06
N SER A 126 -13.49 -3.03 11.56
CA SER A 126 -13.15 -1.60 11.50
C SER A 126 -11.68 -1.24 11.77
N ILE A 127 -10.94 -2.05 12.56
CA ILE A 127 -9.50 -1.87 12.78
C ILE A 127 -8.68 -1.96 11.48
N LEU A 128 -9.02 -2.87 10.56
CA LEU A 128 -8.31 -3.07 9.30
C LEU A 128 -8.42 -1.86 8.37
N THR A 129 -9.45 -1.03 8.56
CA THR A 129 -9.70 0.18 7.78
C THR A 129 -9.37 1.45 8.57
N THR A 130 -8.77 1.35 9.75
CA THR A 130 -8.28 2.53 10.48
C THR A 130 -7.00 3.10 9.86
N PRO A 131 -6.83 4.44 9.87
CA PRO A 131 -5.57 5.07 9.50
C PRO A 131 -4.38 4.52 10.29
N GLU A 132 -4.56 4.29 11.58
CA GLU A 132 -3.48 3.85 12.47
C GLU A 132 -2.92 2.50 12.05
N PHE A 133 -3.79 1.56 11.65
CA PHE A 133 -3.35 0.27 11.14
C PHE A 133 -2.73 0.41 9.74
N ASN A 134 -3.39 1.14 8.84
CA ASN A 134 -2.98 1.28 7.45
C ASN A 134 -1.70 2.09 7.27
N TYR A 135 -1.35 3.01 8.17
CA TYR A 135 -0.04 3.69 8.18
C TYR A 135 0.97 3.04 9.13
N GLY A 136 0.51 2.43 10.21
CA GLY A 136 1.36 1.77 11.20
C GLY A 136 2.06 0.53 10.66
N VAL A 137 1.35 -0.33 9.92
CA VAL A 137 1.95 -1.53 9.31
C VAL A 137 3.01 -1.15 8.25
N PRO A 138 2.75 -0.22 7.31
CA PRO A 138 3.79 0.26 6.41
C PRO A 138 4.99 0.90 7.11
N ALA A 139 4.76 1.71 8.14
CA ALA A 139 5.86 2.27 8.93
C ALA A 139 6.72 1.17 9.57
N LEU A 140 6.09 0.13 10.13
CA LEU A 140 6.77 -1.02 10.67
C LEU A 140 7.58 -1.77 9.59
N ILE A 141 7.00 -2.02 8.42
CA ILE A 141 7.70 -2.66 7.28
C ILE A 141 8.96 -1.86 6.91
N ILE A 142 8.86 -0.52 6.81
CA ILE A 142 9.99 0.36 6.51
C ILE A 142 11.09 0.24 7.57
N VAL A 143 10.72 0.29 8.85
CA VAL A 143 11.67 0.17 9.97
C VAL A 143 12.36 -1.19 9.96
N LEU A 144 11.60 -2.28 9.80
CA LEU A 144 12.14 -3.64 9.73
C LEU A 144 13.11 -3.80 8.55
N ALA A 145 12.74 -3.33 7.36
CA ALA A 145 13.61 -3.36 6.19
C ALA A 145 14.95 -2.62 6.44
N ALA A 146 14.89 -1.45 7.07
CA ALA A 146 16.08 -0.68 7.42
C ALA A 146 16.96 -1.38 8.47
N LEU A 147 16.36 -2.06 9.46
CA LEU A 147 17.09 -2.83 10.47
C LEU A 147 17.75 -4.08 9.88
N ILE A 148 17.03 -4.83 9.04
CA ILE A 148 17.53 -6.02 8.34
C ILE A 148 18.72 -5.64 7.44
N ALA A 149 18.56 -4.58 6.63
CA ALA A 149 19.63 -4.09 5.76
C ALA A 149 20.85 -3.62 6.54
N ARG A 150 20.66 -2.92 7.67
CA ARG A 150 21.76 -2.52 8.56
C ARG A 150 22.49 -3.75 9.12
N ARG A 151 21.75 -4.76 9.57
CA ARG A 151 22.34 -6.00 10.09
C ARG A 151 23.18 -6.71 9.03
N ALA A 152 22.66 -6.84 7.81
CA ALA A 152 23.36 -7.47 6.69
C ALA A 152 24.68 -6.75 6.34
N GLN A 153 24.68 -5.41 6.40
CA GLN A 153 25.89 -4.60 6.20
C GLN A 153 26.93 -4.85 7.30
N LEU A 154 26.50 -4.98 8.56
CA LEU A 154 27.41 -5.25 9.68
C LEU A 154 28.01 -6.65 9.61
N THR A 155 27.25 -7.66 9.19
CA THR A 155 27.75 -9.03 9.05
C THR A 155 28.65 -9.21 7.83
N GLY A 156 28.40 -8.47 6.73
CA GLY A 156 29.25 -8.51 5.53
C GLY A 156 30.53 -7.67 5.60
N LEU A 157 30.78 -6.99 6.72
CA LEU A 157 32.04 -6.28 7.01
C LEU A 157 32.96 -7.10 7.96
N ALA A 158 32.53 -8.31 8.35
CA ALA A 158 33.28 -9.20 9.24
C ALA A 158 34.06 -10.30 8.47
N ASP A 159 33.97 -10.29 7.14
CA ASP A 159 34.76 -11.09 6.20
C ASP A 159 35.78 -10.19 5.48
#